data_AF-A0A5N6N7A0-F1
#
_entry.id   AF-A0A5N6N7A0-F1
#
_cell.length_a   1.000
_cell.length_b   1.000
_cell.length_c   1.000
_cell.angle_alpha   90.00
_cell.angle_beta   90.00
_cell.angle_gamma   90.00
#
_symmetry.space_group_name_H-M   'P 1'
#
loop_
_entity.id
_entity.type
_entity.pdbx_description
1 polymer ?
#
loop_
_entity_poly.entity_id
_entity_poly.type
_entity_poly.pdbx_seq_one_letter_code
_entity_poly.pdbx_strand_id
1 'polypeptide(L)'
;MRGVGKEMAKYLGDFQFGVGVPSGAEAVLHSANRFLNEFHTDGSLAMLTVDFSNAFNLVSRTSLLHEVRTRCPSISLWVDFLYGQPARLYVGNDHIWSTTGVQQGDPLGPLPFALVLHPLVHRIKVGCALSFHAWYLDDGTIIGDAKEVAKALDIIRAEGPVLGLELNIKKTEVFWPSCNGVKAQDGLFPCGIGNQ
;
A
#
# COMPACT_ATOMS: atom_id res chain seq x y z
N MET A 1 -10.63 -21.34 -9.60
CA MET A 1 -9.68 -20.23 -9.34
C MET A 1 -9.49 -19.25 -10.52
N ARG A 2 -9.55 -19.66 -11.82
CA ARG A 2 -9.33 -18.72 -12.95
C ARG A 2 -10.29 -17.51 -13.03
N GLY A 3 -11.51 -17.63 -12.49
CA GLY A 3 -12.48 -16.53 -12.45
C GLY A 3 -12.14 -15.44 -11.44
N VAL A 4 -11.77 -15.86 -10.21
CA VAL A 4 -11.45 -14.95 -9.09
C VAL A 4 -10.31 -14.01 -9.44
N GLY A 5 -9.24 -14.52 -10.06
CA GLY A 5 -8.09 -13.68 -10.43
C GLY A 5 -8.47 -12.55 -11.36
N LYS A 6 -9.33 -12.80 -12.36
CA LYS A 6 -9.78 -11.76 -13.31
C LYS A 6 -10.71 -10.74 -12.65
N GLU A 7 -11.62 -11.22 -11.80
CA GLU A 7 -12.55 -10.36 -11.07
C GLU A 7 -11.81 -9.44 -10.10
N MET A 8 -10.88 -9.99 -9.32
CA MET A 8 -10.09 -9.23 -8.37
C MET A 8 -9.11 -8.28 -9.05
N ALA A 9 -8.49 -8.67 -10.17
CA ALA A 9 -7.68 -7.75 -10.96
C ALA A 9 -8.50 -6.55 -11.47
N LYS A 10 -9.77 -6.77 -11.85
CA LYS A 10 -10.67 -5.68 -12.25
C LYS A 10 -11.05 -4.78 -11.06
N TYR A 11 -11.33 -5.37 -9.90
CA TYR A 11 -11.72 -4.63 -8.70
C TYR A 11 -10.56 -3.79 -8.15
N LEU A 12 -9.37 -4.38 -8.05
CA LEU A 12 -8.16 -3.76 -7.50
C LEU A 12 -7.45 -2.84 -8.51
N GLY A 13 -7.65 -3.05 -9.82
CA GLY A 13 -6.83 -2.47 -10.88
C GLY A 13 -7.01 -0.96 -11.13
N ASP A 14 -7.83 -0.27 -10.32
CA ASP A 14 -7.92 1.18 -10.36
C ASP A 14 -6.72 1.87 -9.68
N PHE A 15 -6.13 1.22 -8.65
CA PHE A 15 -4.98 1.74 -7.92
C PHE A 15 -3.92 0.69 -7.57
N GLN A 16 -4.24 -0.61 -7.66
CA GLN A 16 -3.33 -1.68 -7.26
C GLN A 16 -2.85 -2.49 -8.48
N PHE A 17 -1.55 -2.39 -8.74
CA PHE A 17 -0.87 -2.93 -9.92
C PHE A 17 -0.05 -4.19 -9.63
N GLY A 18 0.02 -4.62 -8.36
CA GLY A 18 0.72 -5.83 -7.93
C GLY A 18 -0.10 -7.13 -8.07
N VAL A 19 -1.39 -7.04 -8.41
CA VAL A 19 -2.29 -8.21 -8.47
C VAL A 19 -2.95 -8.32 -9.84
N GLY A 20 -2.47 -9.27 -10.64
CA GLY A 20 -3.12 -9.62 -11.91
C GLY A 20 -2.96 -8.59 -13.04
N VAL A 21 -2.04 -7.63 -12.89
CA VAL A 21 -1.71 -6.63 -13.91
C VAL A 21 -0.35 -6.96 -14.53
N PRO A 22 -0.28 -7.29 -15.83
CA PRO A 22 0.99 -7.51 -16.52
C PRO A 22 1.85 -6.24 -16.50
N SER A 23 3.13 -6.39 -16.15
CA SER A 23 4.10 -5.28 -16.08
C SER A 23 3.64 -4.10 -15.20
N GLY A 24 2.93 -4.40 -14.11
CA GLY A 24 2.37 -3.40 -13.21
C GLY A 24 3.43 -2.49 -12.59
N ALA A 25 4.57 -3.04 -12.15
CA ALA A 25 5.66 -2.26 -11.57
C ALA A 25 6.25 -1.27 -12.58
N GLU A 26 6.52 -1.72 -13.80
CA GLU A 26 7.04 -0.89 -14.88
C GLU A 26 6.04 0.20 -15.27
N ALA A 27 4.74 -0.13 -15.33
CA ALA A 27 3.69 0.85 -15.62
C ALA A 27 3.65 1.96 -14.57
N VAL A 28 3.73 1.63 -13.28
CA VAL A 28 3.77 2.61 -12.18
C VAL A 28 5.02 3.49 -12.30
N LEU A 29 6.20 2.89 -12.44
CA LEU A 29 7.47 3.60 -12.55
C LEU A 29 7.51 4.56 -13.74
N HIS A 30 7.15 4.08 -14.93
CA HIS A 30 7.17 4.91 -16.14
C HIS A 30 6.14 6.03 -16.09
N SER A 31 4.97 5.79 -15.50
CA SER A 31 3.93 6.82 -15.34
C SER A 31 4.37 7.91 -14.38
N ALA A 32 4.91 7.53 -13.21
CA ALA A 32 5.43 8.48 -12.23
C ALA A 32 6.59 9.31 -12.80
N ASN A 33 7.56 8.66 -13.46
CA ASN A 33 8.68 9.35 -14.10
C ASN A 33 8.24 10.30 -15.21
N ARG A 34 7.28 9.88 -16.06
CA ARG A 34 6.72 10.76 -17.09
C ARG A 34 6.05 11.98 -16.46
N PHE A 35 5.25 11.79 -15.42
CA PHE A 35 4.57 12.85 -14.72
C PHE A 35 5.56 13.86 -14.11
N LEU A 36 6.57 13.36 -13.39
CA LEU A 36 7.62 14.22 -12.82
C LEU A 36 8.38 14.99 -13.89
N ASN A 37 8.74 14.36 -15.01
CA ASN A 37 9.43 15.04 -16.10
C ASN A 37 8.57 16.13 -16.76
N GLU A 38 7.26 15.93 -16.85
CA GLU A 38 6.34 16.91 -17.45
C GLU A 38 6.12 18.11 -16.54
N PHE A 39 5.99 17.89 -15.22
CA PHE A 39 5.64 18.93 -14.24
C PHE A 39 6.81 19.32 -13.31
N HIS A 40 8.06 19.06 -13.69
CA HIS A 40 9.23 19.29 -12.83
C HIS A 40 9.40 20.75 -12.36
N THR A 41 8.89 21.71 -13.13
CA THR A 41 8.94 23.15 -12.79
C THR A 41 7.82 23.60 -11.86
N ASP A 42 6.82 22.75 -11.60
CA ASP A 42 5.72 23.08 -10.69
C ASP A 42 6.16 22.90 -9.22
N GLY A 43 6.50 24.05 -8.63
CA GLY A 43 6.95 24.12 -7.25
C GLY A 43 5.90 23.73 -6.21
N SER A 44 4.64 23.45 -6.57
CA SER A 44 3.60 22.95 -5.66
C SER A 44 3.61 21.42 -5.50
N LEU A 45 4.14 20.68 -6.47
CA LEU A 45 4.01 19.21 -6.51
C LEU A 45 5.01 18.46 -5.63
N ALA A 46 4.51 17.58 -4.78
CA ALA A 46 5.33 16.60 -4.07
C ALA A 46 5.01 15.20 -4.58
N MET A 47 6.04 14.35 -4.64
CA MET A 47 5.89 12.91 -4.73
C MET A 47 6.19 12.30 -3.36
N LEU A 48 5.38 11.33 -2.96
CA LEU A 48 5.55 10.54 -1.76
C LEU A 48 5.67 9.06 -2.16
N THR A 49 6.75 8.42 -1.73
CA THR A 49 6.90 6.96 -1.78
C THR A 49 6.63 6.41 -0.38
N VAL A 50 5.71 5.45 -0.30
CA VAL A 50 5.21 4.89 0.97
C VAL A 50 5.84 3.51 1.17
N ASP A 51 6.45 3.31 2.34
CA ASP A 51 6.97 2.02 2.81
C ASP A 51 6.32 1.66 4.15
N PHE A 52 5.83 0.43 4.26
CA PHE A 52 5.29 -0.11 5.50
C PHE A 52 6.30 -1.02 6.19
N SER A 53 6.38 -0.93 7.52
CA SER A 53 7.26 -1.78 8.32
C SER A 53 6.74 -3.22 8.31
N ASN A 54 7.45 -4.12 7.63
CA ASN A 54 7.18 -5.57 7.67
C ASN A 54 5.72 -5.94 7.27
N ALA A 55 5.19 -5.26 6.25
CA ALA A 55 3.77 -5.22 5.91
C ALA A 55 3.11 -6.61 5.80
N PHE A 56 3.74 -7.50 5.04
CA PHE A 56 3.23 -8.86 4.81
C PHE A 56 3.09 -9.66 6.11
N ASN A 57 4.01 -9.51 7.06
CA ASN A 57 3.96 -10.27 8.32
C ASN A 57 3.04 -9.64 9.37
N LEU A 58 2.73 -8.34 9.25
CA LEU A 58 1.96 -7.59 10.25
C LEU A 58 0.49 -7.33 9.86
N VAL A 59 0.12 -7.45 8.58
CA VAL A 59 -1.25 -7.19 8.13
C VAL A 59 -2.29 -7.97 8.95
N SER A 60 -3.38 -7.30 9.31
CA SER A 60 -4.43 -7.84 10.18
C SER A 60 -5.13 -9.04 9.54
N ARG A 61 -5.01 -10.22 10.16
CA ARG A 61 -5.75 -11.41 9.71
C ARG A 61 -7.26 -11.26 9.85
N THR A 62 -7.72 -10.48 10.84
CA THR A 62 -9.15 -10.19 10.99
C THR A 62 -9.68 -9.44 9.76
N SER A 63 -8.99 -8.37 9.36
CA SER A 63 -9.35 -7.59 8.16
C SER A 63 -9.21 -8.43 6.89
N LEU A 64 -8.15 -9.24 6.82
CA LEU A 64 -7.90 -10.15 5.69
C LEU A 64 -9.05 -11.13 5.48
N LEU A 65 -9.44 -11.86 6.53
CA LEU A 65 -10.51 -12.85 6.46
C LEU A 65 -11.85 -12.16 6.14
N HIS A 66 -12.09 -10.97 6.69
CA HIS A 66 -13.28 -10.17 6.39
C HIS A 66 -13.35 -9.79 4.91
N GLU A 67 -12.29 -9.20 4.35
CA GLU A 67 -12.26 -8.76 2.97
C GLU A 67 -12.36 -9.94 1.99
N VAL A 68 -11.66 -11.04 2.26
CA VAL A 68 -11.74 -12.24 1.41
C VAL A 68 -13.15 -12.84 1.41
N ARG A 69 -13.78 -13.00 2.58
CA ARG A 69 -15.15 -13.51 2.67
C ARG A 69 -16.16 -12.62 1.94
N THR A 70 -15.90 -11.32 1.92
CA THR A 70 -16.78 -10.33 1.27
C THR A 70 -16.57 -10.27 -0.24
N ARG A 71 -15.31 -10.24 -0.71
CA ARG A 71 -14.96 -9.93 -2.11
C ARG A 71 -14.73 -11.16 -2.97
N CYS A 72 -14.25 -12.25 -2.38
CA CYS A 72 -13.96 -13.48 -3.11
C CYS A 72 -14.39 -14.72 -2.29
N PRO A 73 -15.70 -14.83 -1.93
CA PRO A 73 -16.21 -15.90 -1.07
C PRO A 73 -15.87 -17.31 -1.57
N SER A 74 -15.71 -17.50 -2.88
CA SER A 74 -15.33 -18.78 -3.47
C SER A 74 -13.97 -19.33 -3.05
N ILE A 75 -13.05 -18.50 -2.55
CA ILE A 75 -11.76 -18.92 -1.98
C ILE A 75 -11.68 -18.78 -0.46
N SER A 76 -12.74 -18.27 0.17
CA SER A 76 -12.74 -17.96 1.61
C SER A 76 -12.41 -19.15 2.49
N LEU A 77 -12.95 -20.35 2.20
CA LEU A 77 -12.64 -21.56 2.96
C LEU A 77 -11.16 -21.93 2.92
N TRP A 78 -10.49 -21.70 1.80
CA TRP A 78 -9.06 -21.96 1.67
C TRP A 78 -8.23 -20.94 2.45
N VAL A 79 -8.61 -19.67 2.40
CA VAL A 79 -7.97 -18.60 3.18
C VAL A 79 -8.21 -18.79 4.68
N ASP A 80 -9.42 -19.20 5.08
CA ASP A 80 -9.76 -19.55 6.46
C ASP A 80 -8.92 -20.72 6.96
N PHE A 81 -8.67 -21.73 6.12
CA PHE A 81 -7.79 -22.83 6.46
C PHE A 81 -6.34 -22.38 6.67
N LEU A 82 -5.82 -21.51 5.81
CA LEU A 82 -4.42 -21.04 5.89
C LEU A 82 -4.19 -20.03 7.03
N TYR A 83 -5.11 -19.09 7.21
CA TYR A 83 -4.91 -17.90 8.03
C TYR A 83 -5.89 -17.79 9.20
N GLY A 84 -6.96 -18.58 9.22
CA GLY A 84 -8.01 -18.48 10.23
C GLY A 84 -7.59 -18.87 11.64
N GLN A 85 -6.45 -19.54 11.80
CA GLN A 85 -5.90 -19.93 13.10
C GLN A 85 -4.40 -19.62 13.20
N PRO A 86 -3.87 -19.44 14.42
CA PRO A 86 -2.43 -19.33 14.63
C PRO A 86 -1.68 -20.54 14.05
N ALA A 87 -0.65 -20.28 13.26
CA ALA A 87 0.20 -21.32 12.69
C ALA A 87 1.56 -21.34 13.39
N ARG A 88 2.21 -22.50 13.50
CA ARG A 88 3.58 -22.59 14.05
C ARG A 88 4.60 -22.31 12.97
N LEU A 89 5.48 -21.34 13.20
CA LEU A 89 6.69 -21.11 12.41
C LEU A 89 7.87 -21.71 13.16
N TYR A 90 8.51 -22.71 12.57
CA TYR A 90 9.64 -23.41 13.17
C TYR A 90 10.95 -22.68 12.87
N VAL A 91 11.75 -22.47 13.92
CA VAL A 91 13.08 -21.83 13.84
C VAL A 91 14.07 -22.74 14.58
N GLY A 92 14.81 -23.56 13.83
CA GLY A 92 15.64 -24.60 14.42
C GLY A 92 14.78 -25.60 15.21
N ASN A 93 15.04 -25.70 16.53
CA ASN A 93 14.29 -26.58 17.43
C ASN A 93 13.11 -25.87 18.13
N ASP A 94 12.98 -24.56 17.98
CA ASP A 94 11.94 -23.74 18.59
C ASP A 94 10.82 -23.43 17.59
N HIS A 95 9.74 -22.84 18.09
CA HIS A 95 8.69 -22.27 17.24
C HIS A 95 8.14 -20.96 17.80
N ILE A 96 7.69 -20.11 16.88
CA ILE A 96 6.89 -18.93 17.19
C ILE A 96 5.50 -19.10 16.56
N TRP A 97 4.50 -18.42 17.11
CA TRP A 97 3.15 -18.41 16.54
C TRP A 97 3.01 -17.28 15.53
N SER A 98 2.64 -17.62 14.30
CA SER A 98 2.18 -16.67 13.29
C SER A 98 0.69 -16.44 13.49
N THR A 99 0.36 -15.29 14.07
CA THR A 99 -1.01 -14.85 14.40
C THR A 99 -1.47 -13.67 13.54
N THR A 100 -0.53 -12.99 12.88
CA THR A 100 -0.77 -11.89 11.94
C THR A 100 -0.20 -12.24 10.58
N GLY A 101 -0.49 -11.40 9.60
CA GLY A 101 0.17 -11.44 8.31
C GLY A 101 -0.32 -12.53 7.36
N VAL A 102 0.18 -12.39 6.14
CA VAL A 102 0.23 -13.41 5.09
C VAL A 102 1.62 -14.04 5.05
N GLN A 103 1.71 -15.29 4.65
CA GLN A 103 2.99 -15.98 4.60
C GLN A 103 3.80 -15.50 3.40
N GLN A 104 5.03 -15.01 3.62
CA GLN A 104 5.92 -14.66 2.52
C GLN A 104 6.29 -15.90 1.71
N GLY A 105 6.21 -15.79 0.39
CA GLY A 105 6.36 -16.92 -0.53
C GLY A 105 5.07 -17.69 -0.81
N ASP A 106 3.94 -17.36 -0.15
CA ASP A 106 2.62 -17.86 -0.55
C ASP A 106 2.18 -17.19 -1.86
N PRO A 107 1.97 -17.96 -2.95
CA PRO A 107 1.47 -17.39 -4.21
C PRO A 107 0.09 -16.74 -4.08
N LEU A 108 -0.71 -17.13 -3.09
CA LEU A 108 -2.01 -16.51 -2.83
C LEU A 108 -1.88 -15.21 -2.03
N GLY A 109 -0.89 -15.11 -1.13
CA GLY A 109 -0.70 -14.03 -0.15
C GLY A 109 -0.83 -12.59 -0.68
N PRO A 110 -0.31 -12.25 -1.87
CA PRO A 110 -0.46 -10.92 -2.45
C PRO A 110 -1.91 -10.46 -2.63
N LEU A 111 -2.82 -11.37 -2.98
CA LEU A 111 -4.23 -11.02 -3.22
C LEU A 111 -4.96 -10.61 -1.92
N PRO A 112 -4.99 -11.42 -0.85
CA PRO A 112 -5.57 -11.01 0.42
C PRO A 112 -4.90 -9.78 1.03
N PHE A 113 -3.57 -9.63 0.89
CA PHE A 113 -2.88 -8.42 1.32
C PHE A 113 -3.43 -7.18 0.60
N ALA A 114 -3.48 -7.21 -0.73
CA ALA A 114 -4.01 -6.12 -1.54
C ALA A 114 -5.46 -5.81 -1.18
N LEU A 115 -6.29 -6.82 -0.91
CA LEU A 115 -7.68 -6.63 -0.49
C LEU A 115 -7.79 -5.87 0.84
N VAL A 116 -6.89 -6.12 1.81
CA VAL A 116 -6.87 -5.38 3.09
C VAL A 116 -6.44 -3.93 2.92
N LEU A 117 -5.44 -3.68 2.08
CA LEU A 117 -4.92 -2.34 1.82
C LEU A 117 -5.91 -1.49 1.00
N HIS A 118 -6.67 -2.10 0.10
CA HIS A 118 -7.46 -1.39 -0.90
C HIS A 118 -8.55 -0.43 -0.34
N PRO A 119 -9.27 -0.74 0.75
CA PRO A 119 -10.11 0.25 1.43
C PRO A 119 -9.36 1.53 1.81
N LEU A 120 -8.16 1.42 2.40
CA LEU A 120 -7.33 2.59 2.75
C LEU A 120 -6.95 3.40 1.52
N VAL A 121 -6.59 2.72 0.43
CA VAL A 121 -6.28 3.35 -0.87
C VAL A 121 -7.49 4.14 -1.40
N HIS A 122 -8.70 3.59 -1.33
CA HIS A 122 -9.91 4.33 -1.70
C HIS A 122 -10.19 5.53 -0.79
N ARG A 123 -9.89 5.41 0.51
CA ARG A 123 -10.04 6.52 1.47
C ARG A 123 -9.13 7.70 1.09
N ILE A 124 -7.90 7.41 0.69
CA ILE A 124 -6.97 8.43 0.15
C ILE A 124 -7.54 9.06 -1.12
N LYS A 125 -8.06 8.26 -2.07
CA LYS A 125 -8.64 8.78 -3.32
C LYS A 125 -9.82 9.72 -3.08
N VAL A 126 -10.70 9.41 -2.13
CA VAL A 126 -11.86 10.24 -1.79
C VAL A 126 -11.43 11.47 -0.98
N GLY A 127 -10.43 11.32 -0.12
CA GLY A 127 -9.98 12.36 0.79
C GLY A 127 -9.06 13.39 0.15
N CYS A 128 -8.33 13.06 -0.91
CA CYS A 128 -7.26 13.88 -1.45
C CYS A 128 -7.38 14.14 -2.96
N ALA A 129 -7.11 15.37 -3.37
CA ALA A 129 -7.02 15.77 -4.77
C ALA A 129 -5.61 15.49 -5.32
N LEU A 130 -5.34 14.22 -5.61
CA LEU A 130 -4.05 13.74 -6.11
C LEU A 130 -4.01 13.65 -7.63
N SER A 131 -2.87 14.02 -8.21
CA SER A 131 -2.61 13.95 -9.65
C SER A 131 -2.18 12.54 -10.09
N PHE A 132 -1.46 11.83 -9.22
CA PHE A 132 -1.08 10.44 -9.42
C PHE A 132 -1.21 9.66 -8.11
N HIS A 133 -1.72 8.44 -8.19
CA HIS A 133 -1.91 7.58 -7.04
C HIS A 133 -1.92 6.13 -7.52
N ALA A 134 -0.89 5.37 -7.18
CA ALA A 134 -0.76 3.98 -7.57
C ALA A 134 0.01 3.18 -6.53
N TRP A 135 -0.31 1.90 -6.43
CA TRP A 135 0.27 0.96 -5.48
C TRP A 135 0.73 -0.30 -6.21
N TYR A 136 1.88 -0.82 -5.80
CA TYR A 136 2.35 -2.13 -6.17
C TYR A 136 2.54 -2.94 -4.90
N LEU A 137 1.55 -3.78 -4.57
CA LEU A 137 1.44 -4.43 -3.27
C LEU A 137 1.50 -3.39 -2.14
N ASP A 138 2.51 -3.46 -1.26
CA ASP A 138 2.73 -2.53 -0.16
C ASP A 138 3.41 -1.22 -0.55
N ASP A 139 4.05 -1.15 -1.72
CA ASP A 139 4.73 0.06 -2.19
C ASP A 139 3.72 1.04 -2.79
N GLY A 140 3.61 2.23 -2.18
CA GLY A 140 2.72 3.29 -2.65
C GLY A 140 3.47 4.44 -3.31
N THR A 141 2.98 4.94 -4.44
CA THR A 141 3.47 6.15 -5.10
C THR A 141 2.33 7.15 -5.26
N ILE A 142 2.49 8.31 -4.63
CA ILE A 142 1.48 9.38 -4.59
C ILE A 142 2.11 10.68 -5.09
N ILE A 143 1.46 11.39 -6.01
CA ILE A 143 1.91 12.70 -6.51
C ILE A 143 0.75 13.68 -6.53
N GLY A 144 0.96 14.90 -6.04
CA GLY A 144 -0.04 15.96 -6.03
C GLY A 144 0.50 17.23 -5.38
N ASP A 145 -0.38 18.20 -5.12
CA ASP A 145 -0.03 19.34 -4.28
C ASP A 145 0.47 18.86 -2.92
N ALA A 146 1.54 19.49 -2.41
CA ALA A 146 2.19 19.07 -1.19
C ALA A 146 1.25 18.92 0.02
N LYS A 147 0.20 19.76 0.12
CA LYS A 147 -0.80 19.66 1.21
C LYS A 147 -1.71 18.45 1.04
N GLU A 148 -2.09 18.13 -0.18
CA GLU A 148 -2.90 16.95 -0.48
C GLU A 148 -2.11 15.64 -0.28
N VAL A 149 -0.81 15.66 -0.57
CA VAL A 149 0.11 14.56 -0.30
C VAL A 149 0.32 14.38 1.21
N ALA A 150 0.54 15.46 1.96
CA ALA A 150 0.61 15.41 3.42
C ALA A 150 -0.68 14.87 4.04
N LYS A 151 -1.84 15.30 3.52
CA LYS A 151 -3.15 14.76 3.93
C LYS A 151 -3.28 13.26 3.65
N ALA A 152 -2.80 12.78 2.51
CA ALA A 152 -2.78 11.35 2.21
C ALA A 152 -1.92 10.57 3.21
N LEU A 153 -0.75 11.11 3.56
CA LEU A 153 0.13 10.55 4.59
C LEU A 153 -0.56 10.48 5.96
N ASP A 154 -1.30 11.53 6.35
CA ASP A 154 -2.05 11.54 7.61
C ASP A 154 -3.16 10.49 7.64
N ILE A 155 -3.88 10.29 6.52
CA ILE A 155 -4.86 9.21 6.39
C ILE A 155 -4.17 7.85 6.59
N ILE A 156 -3.03 7.61 5.94
CA ILE A 156 -2.26 6.36 6.10
C ILE A 156 -1.85 6.15 7.57
N ARG A 157 -1.35 7.19 8.24
CA ARG A 157 -0.93 7.10 9.64
C ARG A 157 -2.09 6.88 10.61
N ALA A 158 -3.26 7.43 10.32
CA ALA A 158 -4.44 7.30 11.17
C ALA A 158 -5.17 5.98 10.97
N GLU A 159 -5.35 5.54 9.72
CA GLU A 159 -6.17 4.39 9.35
C GLU A 159 -5.35 3.11 9.05
N GLY A 160 -4.03 3.21 8.82
CA GLY A 160 -3.14 2.06 8.59
C GLY A 160 -2.94 1.11 9.78
N PRO A 161 -2.71 1.60 11.01
CA PRO A 161 -2.43 0.75 12.18
C PRO A 161 -3.49 -0.32 12.46
N VAL A 162 -4.78 0.00 12.31
CA VAL A 162 -5.87 -0.98 12.53
C VAL A 162 -5.87 -2.11 11.49
N LEU A 163 -5.24 -1.89 10.34
CA LEU A 163 -5.03 -2.88 9.28
C LEU A 163 -3.71 -3.66 9.46
N GLY A 164 -2.92 -3.36 10.51
CA GLY A 164 -1.57 -3.90 10.68
C GLY A 164 -0.55 -3.30 9.72
N LEU A 165 -0.84 -2.11 9.18
CA LEU A 165 0.01 -1.40 8.23
C LEU A 165 0.64 -0.18 8.92
N GLU A 166 1.79 -0.43 9.53
CA GLU A 166 2.56 0.59 10.25
C GLU A 166 3.52 1.30 9.29
N LEU A 167 3.33 2.60 9.11
CA LEU A 167 4.15 3.40 8.21
C LEU A 167 5.62 3.44 8.70
N ASN A 168 6.54 3.15 7.80
CA ASN A 168 7.97 3.26 8.06
C ASN A 168 8.49 4.64 7.68
N ILE A 169 8.42 5.58 8.62
CA ILE A 169 8.83 6.98 8.38
C ILE A 169 10.25 7.10 7.81
N LYS A 170 11.19 6.22 8.21
CA LYS A 170 12.59 6.30 7.77
C LYS A 170 12.82 5.86 6.33
N LYS A 171 11.92 5.05 5.78
CA LYS A 171 11.97 4.57 4.39
C LYS A 171 10.92 5.21 3.49
N THR A 172 9.94 5.86 4.09
CA THR A 172 9.02 6.74 3.38
C THR A 172 9.79 7.98 2.96
N GLU A 173 9.71 8.35 1.69
CA GLU A 173 10.46 9.48 1.14
C GLU A 173 9.50 10.47 0.48
N VAL A 174 9.82 11.75 0.63
CA VAL A 174 9.18 12.81 -0.12
C VAL A 174 10.22 13.37 -1.09
N PHE A 175 9.81 13.53 -2.34
CA PHE A 175 10.62 14.08 -3.41
C PHE A 175 9.88 15.26 -4.04
N TRP A 176 10.61 16.32 -4.37
CA TRP A 176 10.09 17.38 -5.23
C TRP A 176 11.18 17.93 -6.16
N PRO A 177 10.91 18.02 -7.47
CA PRO A 177 11.90 18.55 -8.42
C PRO A 177 12.09 20.07 -8.29
N SER A 178 11.09 20.79 -7.78
CA SER A 178 11.17 22.23 -7.49
C SER A 178 10.37 22.58 -6.22
N CYS A 179 10.78 23.63 -5.51
CA CYS A 179 10.17 24.02 -4.23
C CYS A 179 9.72 25.49 -4.26
N ASN A 180 8.43 25.74 -3.99
CA ASN A 180 7.85 27.07 -3.86
C ASN A 180 7.84 27.61 -2.42
N GLY A 181 8.56 26.98 -1.49
CA GLY A 181 8.64 27.36 -0.08
C GLY A 181 7.57 26.75 0.84
N VAL A 182 6.43 26.30 0.32
CA VAL A 182 5.36 25.65 1.13
C VAL A 182 5.85 24.30 1.70
N LYS A 183 6.67 23.59 0.92
CA LYS A 183 7.19 22.25 1.27
C LYS A 183 8.27 22.28 2.35
N ALA A 184 8.87 23.45 2.59
CA ALA A 184 9.88 23.67 3.61
C ALA A 184 9.29 24.16 4.95
N GLN A 185 7.96 24.26 5.07
CA GLN A 185 7.32 24.64 6.32
C GLN A 185 7.40 23.50 7.34
N ASP A 186 7.88 23.84 8.55
CA ASP A 186 7.91 22.92 9.67
C ASP A 186 6.51 22.34 9.94
N GLY A 187 6.42 21.01 9.97
CA GLY A 187 5.21 20.27 10.33
C GLY A 187 4.32 19.82 9.19
N LEU A 188 4.60 20.17 7.92
CA LEU A 188 3.81 19.65 6.78
C LEU A 188 4.03 18.15 6.59
N PHE A 189 5.28 17.69 6.70
CA PHE A 189 5.64 16.27 6.73
C PHE A 189 6.27 15.91 8.08
N PRO A 190 6.11 14.67 8.57
CA PRO A 190 6.68 14.23 9.84
C PRO A 190 8.20 14.37 9.88
N CYS A 191 8.74 14.76 11.04
CA CYS A 191 10.18 14.78 11.27
C CYS A 191 10.78 13.37 11.07
N GLY A 192 11.87 13.30 10.30
CA GLY A 192 12.59 12.05 10.02
C GLY A 192 12.13 11.30 8.77
N ILE A 193 11.17 11.82 8.01
CA ILE A 193 10.88 11.36 6.66
C ILE A 193 12.08 11.65 5.73
N GLY A 194 12.39 10.74 4.81
CA GLY A 194 13.45 10.96 3.83
C GLY A 194 13.09 12.12 2.91
N ASN A 195 14.08 12.93 2.52
CA ASN A 195 13.96 13.93 1.47
C ASN A 195 15.04 13.66 0.43
N GLN A 196 14.64 13.44 -0.83
CA GLN A 196 15.56 13.23 -1.96
C GLN A 196 15.56 14.42 -2.90
#